data_AF-A0A842R1L8-F1
#
_entry.id   AF-A0A842R1L8-F1
#
_cell.length_a   1.000
_cell.length_b   1.000
_cell.length_c   1.000
_cell.angle_alpha   90.00
_cell.angle_beta   90.00
_cell.angle_gamma   90.00
#
_symmetry.space_group_name_H-M   'P 1'
#
loop_
_entity.id
_entity.type
_entity.pdbx_description
1 polymer ?
#
loop_
_entity_poly.entity_id
_entity_poly.type
_entity_poly.pdbx_seq_one_letter_code
_entity_poly.pdbx_strand_id
1 'polypeptide(L)'
;MKDILNLMIIDRESGICIFEQDFEDLPNDADPELVGGFFTALMCFSNRIADQDIEFIQLEKIRFYFHTGDKLVLISATRNSVSLEYIKQFLEDTHEKFVDQFHDVISKGKFNESRLFRNFAVDIETEVGRKTRFISIFNESIPFLRKKYKAIREDFTRVSEILHEQARRFKEHLIFSKKRKRDRGRIQLFGSKVQGYFEDYKTD
;
A
#
# COMPACT_ATOMS: atom_id res chain seq x y z
N MET A 1 -1.67 26.96 16.80
CA MET A 1 -1.70 25.49 16.64
C MET A 1 -2.99 25.18 15.88
N LYS A 2 -2.99 24.29 14.88
CA LYS A 2 -4.17 24.09 14.01
C LYS A 2 -5.25 23.31 14.79
N ASP A 3 -6.37 23.95 15.11
CA ASP A 3 -7.48 23.38 15.91
C ASP A 3 -8.44 22.51 15.07
N ILE A 4 -7.88 21.70 14.16
CA ILE A 4 -8.60 20.67 13.42
C ILE A 4 -8.66 19.42 14.30
N LEU A 5 -9.86 18.86 14.46
CA LEU A 5 -10.15 17.73 15.34
C LEU A 5 -10.27 16.44 14.53
N ASN A 6 -11.01 16.48 13.42
CA ASN A 6 -11.29 15.33 12.56
C ASN A 6 -11.44 15.79 11.09
N LEU A 7 -11.10 14.89 10.16
CA LEU A 7 -11.31 15.02 8.72
C LEU A 7 -11.99 13.75 8.21
N MET A 8 -13.08 13.91 7.47
CA MET A 8 -13.80 12.84 6.79
C MET A 8 -13.88 13.14 5.29
N ILE A 9 -13.82 12.09 4.48
CA ILE A 9 -14.12 12.15 3.05
C ILE A 9 -15.20 11.10 2.80
N ILE A 10 -16.31 11.54 2.20
CA ILE A 10 -17.52 10.77 2.00
C ILE A 10 -17.81 10.71 0.51
N ASP A 11 -18.22 9.54 0.02
CA ASP A 11 -18.80 9.42 -1.31
C ASP A 11 -20.18 10.08 -1.33
N ARG A 12 -20.35 11.09 -2.18
CA ARG A 12 -21.54 11.95 -2.20
C ARG A 12 -22.82 11.18 -2.56
N GLU A 13 -22.69 10.13 -3.38
CA GLU A 13 -23.85 9.36 -3.84
C GLU A 13 -24.32 8.35 -2.79
N SER A 14 -23.40 7.55 -2.25
CA SER A 14 -23.75 6.49 -1.29
C SER A 14 -23.80 6.96 0.17
N GLY A 15 -23.14 8.07 0.49
CA GLY A 15 -22.93 8.53 1.87
C GLY A 15 -21.91 7.71 2.67
N ILE A 16 -21.19 6.79 2.02
CA ILE A 16 -20.16 5.96 2.65
C ILE A 16 -18.93 6.82 2.98
N CYS A 17 -18.48 6.75 4.24
CA CYS A 17 -17.21 7.34 4.65
C CYS A 17 -16.03 6.52 4.08
N ILE A 18 -15.30 7.10 3.13
CA ILE A 18 -14.19 6.42 2.43
C ILE A 18 -12.85 6.64 3.13
N PHE A 19 -12.72 7.76 3.84
CA PHE A 19 -11.54 8.13 4.60
C PHE A 19 -11.95 8.91 5.84
N GLU A 20 -11.33 8.59 6.97
CA GLU A 20 -11.48 9.32 8.21
C GLU A 20 -10.13 9.42 8.90
N GLN A 21 -9.89 10.58 9.51
CA GLN A 21 -8.72 10.81 10.33
C GLN A 21 -9.01 11.71 11.52
N ASP A 22 -8.78 11.15 12.70
CA ASP A 22 -8.83 11.88 13.97
C ASP A 22 -7.46 12.43 14.36
N PHE A 23 -7.41 13.74 14.62
CA PHE A 23 -6.23 14.42 15.18
C PHE A 23 -6.35 14.61 16.69
N GLU A 24 -7.58 14.68 17.19
CA GLU A 24 -7.93 14.80 18.59
C GLU A 24 -9.23 14.02 18.82
N ASP A 25 -9.34 13.31 19.93
CA ASP A 25 -10.53 12.52 20.22
C ASP A 25 -11.75 13.44 20.29
N LEU A 26 -12.73 13.19 19.42
CA LEU A 26 -14.06 13.78 19.61
C LEU A 26 -14.62 13.22 20.93
N PRO A 27 -15.41 14.01 21.68
CA PRO A 27 -15.86 13.63 23.02
C PRO A 27 -16.70 12.35 23.07
N ASN A 28 -17.16 11.84 21.93
CA ASN A 28 -17.85 10.57 21.79
C ASN A 28 -17.32 9.85 20.53
N ASP A 29 -17.01 8.56 20.65
CA ASP A 29 -16.72 7.67 19.51
C ASP A 29 -18.00 7.49 18.69
N ALA A 30 -18.22 8.38 17.72
CA ALA A 30 -19.33 8.27 16.78
C ALA A 30 -18.96 7.31 15.65
N ASP A 31 -19.90 6.47 15.24
CA ASP A 31 -19.71 5.58 14.09
C ASP A 31 -19.57 6.43 12.80
N PRO A 32 -18.44 6.35 12.08
CA PRO A 32 -18.18 7.14 10.89
C PRO A 32 -19.21 6.90 9.77
N GLU A 33 -19.77 5.69 9.69
CA GLU A 33 -20.81 5.35 8.70
C GLU A 33 -22.13 6.05 9.05
N LEU A 34 -22.48 6.09 10.34
CA LEU A 34 -23.66 6.80 10.82
C LEU A 34 -23.53 8.31 10.58
N VAL A 35 -22.37 8.87 10.89
CA VAL A 35 -22.06 10.29 10.68
C VAL A 35 -22.08 10.63 9.20
N GLY A 36 -21.47 9.79 8.35
CA GLY A 36 -21.47 9.96 6.89
C GLY A 36 -22.88 9.94 6.30
N GLY A 37 -23.71 8.98 6.71
CA GLY A 37 -25.10 8.89 6.30
C GLY A 37 -25.93 10.11 6.76
N PHE A 38 -25.74 10.56 7.99
CA PHE A 38 -26.42 11.75 8.52
C PHE A 38 -26.08 13.01 7.73
N PHE A 39 -24.78 13.28 7.50
CA PHE A 39 -24.38 14.47 6.76
C PHE A 39 -24.82 14.43 5.30
N THR A 40 -24.78 13.26 4.67
CA THR A 40 -25.29 13.08 3.29
C THR A 40 -26.78 13.39 3.22
N ALA A 41 -27.59 12.85 4.14
CA ALA A 41 -29.01 13.14 4.21
C ALA A 41 -29.28 14.63 4.42
N LEU A 42 -28.48 15.29 5.27
CA LEU A 42 -28.60 16.72 5.55
C LEU A 42 -28.26 17.59 4.33
N MET A 43 -27.22 17.24 3.57
CA MET A 43 -26.89 17.93 2.32
C MET A 43 -27.96 17.73 1.25
N CYS A 44 -28.49 16.51 1.10
CA CYS A 44 -29.61 16.22 0.20
C CYS A 44 -30.85 17.07 0.57
N PHE A 45 -31.13 17.21 1.86
CA PHE A 45 -32.20 18.06 2.35
C PHE A 45 -31.97 19.54 2.02
N SER A 46 -30.75 20.07 2.25
CA SER A 46 -30.39 21.45 1.92
C SER A 46 -30.57 21.74 0.43
N ASN A 47 -30.04 20.86 -0.43
CA ASN A 47 -30.20 20.99 -1.88
C ASN A 47 -31.67 20.91 -2.31
N ARG A 48 -32.49 20.09 -1.63
CA ARG A 48 -33.92 19.98 -1.98
C ARG A 48 -34.72 21.22 -1.62
N ILE A 49 -34.37 21.93 -0.54
CA ILE A 49 -35.16 23.06 -0.04
C ILE A 49 -34.64 24.39 -0.55
N ALA A 50 -33.32 24.56 -0.60
CA ALA A 50 -32.68 25.84 -0.86
C ALA A 50 -31.85 25.86 -2.15
N ASP A 51 -31.65 24.71 -2.81
CA ASP A 51 -30.73 24.55 -3.96
C ASP A 51 -29.33 25.09 -3.65
N GLN A 52 -28.87 24.83 -2.42
CA GLN A 52 -27.61 25.33 -1.87
C GLN A 52 -26.94 24.23 -1.03
N ASP A 53 -25.63 24.12 -1.20
CA ASP A 53 -24.78 23.31 -0.33
C ASP A 53 -24.59 23.99 1.03
N ILE A 54 -24.44 23.18 2.07
CA ILE A 54 -24.17 23.64 3.42
C ILE A 54 -22.70 24.03 3.51
N GLU A 55 -22.36 25.25 3.91
CA GLU A 55 -20.95 25.61 4.12
C GLU A 55 -20.40 25.07 5.45
N PHE A 56 -21.18 25.22 6.53
CA PHE A 56 -20.81 24.70 7.85
C PHE A 56 -22.02 24.47 8.75
N ILE A 57 -21.83 23.62 9.75
CA ILE A 57 -22.74 23.42 10.88
C ILE A 57 -22.01 23.81 12.16
N GLN A 58 -22.62 24.73 12.89
CA GLN A 58 -22.07 25.28 14.14
C GLN A 58 -22.72 24.60 15.34
N LEU A 59 -21.91 24.00 16.22
CA LEU A 59 -22.28 23.61 17.58
C LEU A 59 -21.66 24.58 18.59
N GLU A 60 -21.90 24.36 19.89
CA GLU A 60 -21.40 25.24 20.95
C GLU A 60 -19.86 25.40 20.92
N LYS A 61 -19.13 24.30 20.69
CA LYS A 61 -17.65 24.27 20.75
C LYS A 61 -16.97 23.79 19.48
N ILE A 62 -17.73 23.15 18.59
CA ILE A 62 -17.24 22.49 17.39
C ILE A 62 -17.98 23.07 16.19
N ARG A 63 -17.28 23.22 15.07
CA ARG A 63 -17.86 23.55 13.77
C ARG A 63 -17.46 22.49 12.77
N PHE A 64 -18.44 21.99 12.02
CA PHE A 64 -18.21 21.09 10.89
C PHE A 64 -18.24 21.92 9.62
N TYR A 65 -17.15 21.93 8.87
CA TYR A 65 -17.06 22.60 7.57
C TYR A 65 -17.18 21.59 6.45
N PHE A 66 -17.82 21.98 5.36
CA PHE A 66 -18.06 21.12 4.22
C PHE A 66 -17.38 21.71 2.98
N HIS A 67 -16.81 20.83 2.17
CA HIS A 67 -16.39 21.12 0.81
C HIS A 67 -16.98 20.03 -0.09
N THR A 68 -17.89 20.44 -0.96
CA THR A 68 -18.61 19.55 -1.87
C THR A 68 -17.97 19.59 -3.25
N GLY A 69 -17.47 18.43 -3.70
CA GLY A 69 -17.07 18.21 -5.08
C GLY A 69 -18.13 17.42 -5.87
N ASP A 70 -17.76 16.99 -7.08
CA ASP A 70 -18.66 16.24 -7.95
C ASP A 70 -19.07 14.89 -7.33
N LYS A 71 -18.08 14.12 -6.86
CA LYS A 71 -18.26 12.76 -6.33
C LYS A 71 -18.02 12.66 -4.83
N LEU A 72 -17.34 13.63 -4.24
CA LEU A 72 -16.86 13.56 -2.87
C LEU A 72 -17.36 14.73 -2.07
N VAL A 73 -17.57 14.51 -0.79
CA VAL A 73 -17.76 15.56 0.19
C VAL A 73 -16.69 15.41 1.25
N LEU A 74 -15.94 16.48 1.46
CA LEU A 74 -14.97 16.57 2.54
C LEU A 74 -15.60 17.32 3.70
N ILE A 75 -15.42 16.77 4.90
CA ILE A 75 -15.94 17.35 6.13
C ILE A 75 -14.79 17.48 7.12
N SER A 76 -14.60 18.67 7.69
CA SER A 76 -13.65 18.85 8.78
C SER A 76 -14.33 19.38 10.02
N ALA A 77 -14.13 18.69 11.14
CA ALA A 77 -14.53 19.15 12.45
C ALA A 77 -13.40 19.98 13.07
N THR A 78 -13.69 21.20 13.51
CA THR A 78 -12.71 22.08 14.14
C THR A 78 -13.28 22.71 15.41
N ARG A 79 -12.40 23.30 16.24
CA ARG A 79 -12.84 24.28 17.23
C ARG A 79 -13.32 25.56 16.54
N ASN A 80 -14.18 26.32 17.22
CA ASN A 80 -14.75 27.57 16.70
C ASN A 80 -13.72 28.71 16.49
N SER A 81 -12.49 28.52 17.00
CA SER A 81 -11.36 29.46 16.86
C SER A 81 -10.72 29.46 15.46
N VAL A 82 -10.98 28.44 14.63
CA VAL A 82 -10.38 28.33 13.29
C VAL A 82 -11.06 29.29 12.31
N SER A 83 -10.27 30.05 11.55
CA SER A 83 -10.81 30.95 10.52
C SER A 83 -11.43 30.17 9.36
N LEU A 84 -12.51 30.72 8.82
CA LEU A 84 -13.27 30.14 7.71
C LEU A 84 -12.42 30.03 6.44
N GLU A 85 -11.63 31.07 6.15
CA GLU A 85 -10.80 31.13 4.95
C GLU A 85 -9.72 30.05 4.98
N TYR A 86 -9.10 29.84 6.14
CA TYR A 86 -8.09 28.82 6.31
C TYR A 86 -8.65 27.42 6.08
N ILE A 87 -9.82 27.11 6.68
CA ILE A 87 -10.37 25.77 6.55
C ILE A 87 -10.96 25.50 5.16
N LYS A 88 -11.53 26.53 4.50
CA LYS A 88 -11.98 26.41 3.10
C LYS A 88 -10.80 26.07 2.19
N GLN A 89 -9.70 26.81 2.31
CA GLN A 89 -8.48 26.53 1.54
C GLN A 89 -7.93 25.14 1.85
N PHE A 90 -7.85 24.77 3.14
CA PHE A 90 -7.39 23.45 3.54
C PHE A 90 -8.23 22.32 2.93
N LEU A 91 -9.55 22.45 2.96
CA LEU A 91 -10.45 21.43 2.40
C LEU A 91 -10.35 21.37 0.87
N GLU A 92 -10.21 22.50 0.18
CA GLU A 92 -10.01 22.56 -1.26
C GLU A 92 -8.67 21.92 -1.68
N ASP A 93 -7.57 22.32 -1.06
CA ASP A 93 -6.24 21.74 -1.29
C ASP A 93 -6.24 20.22 -1.01
N THR A 94 -6.94 19.81 0.05
CA THR A 94 -7.09 18.40 0.43
C THR A 94 -7.90 17.63 -0.61
N HIS A 95 -9.00 18.20 -1.11
CA HIS A 95 -9.83 17.59 -2.14
C HIS A 95 -9.04 17.39 -3.43
N GLU A 96 -8.33 18.42 -3.90
CA GLU A 96 -7.50 18.34 -5.10
C GLU A 96 -6.43 17.25 -4.99
N LYS A 97 -5.69 17.21 -3.87
CA LYS A 97 -4.68 16.17 -3.63
C LYS A 97 -5.28 14.78 -3.58
N PHE A 98 -6.41 14.61 -2.91
CA PHE A 98 -7.07 13.32 -2.80
C PHE A 98 -7.55 12.81 -4.18
N VAL A 99 -8.16 13.70 -4.97
CA VAL A 99 -8.61 13.37 -6.32
C VAL A 99 -7.45 13.04 -7.24
N ASP A 100 -6.34 13.78 -7.18
CA ASP A 100 -5.14 13.51 -7.98
C ASP A 100 -4.53 12.15 -7.62
N GLN A 101 -4.33 11.88 -6.33
CA GLN A 101 -3.69 10.65 -5.84
C GLN A 101 -4.52 9.40 -6.08
N PHE A 102 -5.85 9.50 -6.02
CA PHE A 102 -6.76 8.35 -6.12
C PHE A 102 -7.67 8.42 -7.35
N HIS A 103 -7.31 9.20 -8.37
CA HIS A 103 -8.10 9.43 -9.58
C HIS A 103 -8.64 8.13 -10.21
N ASP A 104 -7.78 7.12 -10.35
CA ASP A 104 -8.12 5.83 -10.94
C ASP A 104 -9.14 5.02 -10.12
N VAL A 105 -9.16 5.20 -8.80
CA VAL A 105 -10.08 4.50 -7.89
C VAL A 105 -11.44 5.21 -7.88
N ILE A 106 -11.41 6.54 -7.79
CA ILE A 106 -12.59 7.42 -7.79
C ILE A 106 -13.34 7.37 -9.13
N SER A 107 -12.61 7.36 -10.25
CA SER A 107 -13.19 7.27 -11.59
C SER A 107 -13.95 5.96 -11.80
N LYS A 108 -13.47 4.86 -11.20
CA LYS A 108 -14.08 3.53 -11.26
C LYS A 108 -15.19 3.31 -10.22
N GLY A 109 -15.45 4.28 -9.34
CA GLY A 109 -16.47 4.17 -8.29
C GLY A 109 -16.18 3.08 -7.26
N LYS A 110 -14.91 2.73 -7.03
CA LYS A 110 -14.51 1.65 -6.11
C LYS A 110 -14.32 2.18 -4.68
N PHE A 111 -15.39 2.64 -4.06
CA PHE A 111 -15.36 3.24 -2.73
C PHE A 111 -15.42 2.23 -1.58
N ASN A 112 -15.76 0.97 -1.89
CA ASN A 112 -16.04 -0.09 -0.90
C ASN A 112 -14.77 -0.60 -0.18
N GLU A 113 -13.58 -0.15 -0.58
CA GLU A 113 -12.30 -0.60 -0.05
C GLU A 113 -11.56 0.55 0.66
N SER A 114 -12.02 0.95 1.85
CA SER A 114 -11.41 2.04 2.65
C SER A 114 -9.90 1.89 2.90
N ARG A 115 -9.37 0.66 2.80
CA ARG A 115 -7.94 0.37 2.91
C ARG A 115 -7.09 1.03 1.82
N LEU A 116 -7.66 1.31 0.65
CA LEU A 116 -6.95 1.93 -0.48
C LEU A 116 -6.50 3.36 -0.16
N PHE A 117 -7.23 4.05 0.71
CA PHE A 117 -7.01 5.46 1.03
C PHE A 117 -6.11 5.68 2.26
N ARG A 118 -5.68 4.62 2.95
CA ARG A 118 -4.93 4.72 4.21
C ARG A 118 -3.62 5.51 4.11
N ASN A 119 -2.97 5.48 2.95
CA ASN A 119 -1.70 6.20 2.77
C ASN A 119 -1.90 7.72 2.80
N PHE A 120 -3.10 8.21 2.51
CA PHE A 120 -3.43 9.63 2.54
C PHE A 120 -3.30 10.25 3.93
N ALA A 121 -3.45 9.43 4.98
CA ALA A 121 -3.31 9.88 6.36
C ALA A 121 -1.95 10.52 6.63
N VAL A 122 -0.89 10.08 5.95
CA VAL A 122 0.47 10.63 6.12
C VAL A 122 0.59 12.02 5.49
N ASP A 123 -0.04 12.22 4.35
CA ASP A 123 -0.03 13.49 3.62
C ASP A 123 -0.77 14.56 4.43
N ILE A 124 -1.94 14.20 4.96
CA ILE A 124 -2.76 15.03 5.83
C ILE A 124 -2.04 15.37 7.14
N GLU A 125 -1.38 14.42 7.78
CA GLU A 125 -0.59 14.67 9.00
C GLU A 125 0.53 15.68 8.76
N THR A 126 1.21 15.56 7.63
CA THR A 126 2.28 16.47 7.22
C THR A 126 1.72 17.89 7.04
N GLU A 127 0.55 18.01 6.43
CA GLU A 127 -0.11 19.29 6.18
C GLU A 127 -0.67 19.95 7.44
N VAL A 128 -1.31 19.18 8.33
CA VAL A 128 -1.82 19.66 9.62
C VAL A 128 -0.68 19.88 10.62
N GLY A 129 0.50 19.30 10.40
CA GLY A 129 1.65 19.41 11.29
C GLY A 129 1.43 18.71 12.63
N ARG A 130 0.55 17.71 12.66
CA ARG A 130 0.23 16.89 13.83
C ARG A 130 0.36 15.43 13.46
N LYS A 131 0.96 14.64 14.35
CA LYS A 131 0.93 13.18 14.21
C LYS A 131 -0.41 12.68 14.71
N THR A 132 -1.08 11.81 13.95
CA THR A 132 -2.30 11.15 14.44
C THR A 132 -1.99 9.81 15.09
N ARG A 133 -3.04 9.19 15.66
CA ARG A 133 -2.99 7.79 16.11
C ARG A 133 -2.60 6.83 15.00
N PHE A 134 -2.86 7.15 13.74
CA PHE A 134 -2.51 6.29 12.62
C PHE A 134 -1.01 6.07 12.52
N ILE A 135 -0.21 7.14 12.50
CA ILE A 135 1.25 7.03 12.50
C ILE A 135 1.78 6.38 13.78
N SER A 136 1.15 6.58 14.94
CA SER A 136 1.60 5.88 16.16
C SER A 136 1.37 4.36 16.06
N ILE A 137 0.19 3.93 15.61
CA ILE A 137 -0.13 2.50 15.42
C ILE A 137 0.76 1.88 14.33
N PHE A 138 0.99 2.61 13.23
CA PHE A 138 1.89 2.17 12.17
C PHE A 138 3.33 2.06 12.68
N ASN A 139 3.81 3.04 13.45
CA ASN A 139 5.13 3.01 14.06
C ASN A 139 5.30 1.86 15.06
N GLU A 140 4.27 1.51 15.82
CA GLU A 140 4.28 0.33 16.69
C GLU A 140 4.36 -0.99 15.89
N SER A 141 3.82 -1.00 14.68
CA SER A 141 3.83 -2.15 13.77
C SER A 141 5.14 -2.29 12.98
N ILE A 142 5.91 -1.20 12.80
CA ILE A 142 7.19 -1.20 12.07
C ILE A 142 8.22 -2.22 12.63
N PRO A 143 8.46 -2.32 13.95
CA PRO A 143 9.36 -3.32 14.52
C PRO A 143 8.98 -4.76 14.12
N PHE A 144 7.69 -5.08 14.15
CA PHE A 144 7.19 -6.39 13.76
C PHE A 144 7.43 -6.67 12.27
N LEU A 145 7.12 -5.71 11.40
CA LEU A 145 7.37 -5.83 9.95
C LEU A 145 8.86 -5.96 9.64
N ARG A 146 9.72 -5.16 10.29
CA ARG A 146 11.19 -5.26 10.15
C ARG A 146 11.69 -6.65 10.57
N LYS A 147 11.20 -7.18 11.69
CA LYS A 147 11.54 -8.54 12.15
C LYS A 147 11.13 -9.60 11.12
N LYS A 148 9.91 -9.51 10.59
CA LYS A 148 9.40 -10.45 9.57
C LYS A 148 10.20 -10.36 8.27
N TYR A 149 10.50 -9.15 7.79
CA TYR A 149 11.29 -8.94 6.59
C TYR A 149 12.73 -9.46 6.75
N LYS A 150 13.34 -9.25 7.92
CA LYS A 150 14.66 -9.79 8.24
C LYS A 150 14.68 -11.32 8.17
N ALA A 151 13.68 -11.99 8.75
CA ALA A 151 13.56 -13.45 8.70
C ALA A 151 13.40 -13.97 7.26
N ILE A 152 12.51 -13.36 6.46
CA ILE A 152 12.33 -13.72 5.05
C ILE A 152 13.62 -13.55 4.25
N ARG A 153 14.37 -12.46 4.50
CA ARG A 153 15.65 -12.20 3.84
C ARG A 153 16.71 -13.24 4.21
N GLU A 154 16.79 -13.64 5.48
CA GLU A 154 17.70 -14.68 5.95
C GLU A 154 17.36 -16.04 5.32
N ASP A 155 16.09 -16.41 5.26
CA ASP A 155 15.64 -17.65 4.62
C ASP A 155 15.93 -17.65 3.11
N PHE A 156 15.67 -16.53 2.42
CA PHE A 156 16.00 -16.39 1.01
C PHE A 156 17.51 -16.53 0.76
N THR A 157 18.33 -15.96 1.64
CA THR A 157 19.81 -16.07 1.56
C THR A 157 20.24 -17.53 1.69
N ARG A 158 19.69 -18.27 2.65
CA ARG A 158 19.97 -19.71 2.82
C ARG A 158 19.56 -20.54 1.60
N VAL A 159 18.37 -20.28 1.05
CA VAL A 159 17.90 -20.98 -0.16
C VAL A 159 18.84 -20.69 -1.34
N SER A 160 19.25 -19.44 -1.50
CA SER A 160 20.20 -19.04 -2.55
C SER A 160 21.56 -19.76 -2.41
N GLU A 161 22.10 -19.86 -1.20
CA GLU A 161 23.36 -20.57 -0.93
C GLU A 161 23.25 -22.07 -1.27
N ILE A 162 22.13 -22.72 -0.91
CA ILE A 162 21.87 -24.13 -1.24
C ILE A 162 21.83 -24.33 -2.75
N LEU A 163 21.13 -23.46 -3.48
CA LEU A 163 21.03 -23.53 -4.94
C LEU A 163 22.40 -23.32 -5.61
N HIS A 164 23.20 -22.38 -5.12
CA HIS A 164 24.56 -22.15 -5.61
C HIS A 164 25.46 -23.38 -5.39
N GLU A 165 25.40 -24.00 -4.22
CA GLU A 165 26.17 -25.21 -3.91
C GLU A 165 25.73 -26.41 -4.76
N GLN A 166 24.42 -26.59 -4.98
CA GLN A 166 23.91 -27.62 -5.88
C GLN A 166 24.36 -27.40 -7.33
N ALA A 167 24.30 -26.16 -7.82
CA ALA A 167 24.79 -25.82 -9.15
C ALA A 167 26.30 -26.09 -9.31
N ARG A 168 27.09 -25.80 -8.27
CA ARG A 168 28.53 -26.09 -8.23
C ARG A 168 28.81 -27.58 -8.32
N ARG A 169 28.15 -28.40 -7.48
CA ARG A 169 28.27 -29.87 -7.50
C ARG A 169 27.86 -30.47 -8.84
N PHE A 170 26.78 -29.97 -9.43
CA PHE A 170 26.33 -30.41 -10.75
C PHE A 170 27.38 -30.11 -11.84
N LYS A 171 27.99 -28.92 -11.80
CA LYS A 171 29.08 -28.53 -12.71
C LYS A 171 30.31 -29.44 -12.56
N GLU A 172 30.71 -29.75 -11.33
CA GLU A 172 31.83 -30.67 -11.04
C GLU A 172 31.54 -32.09 -11.57
N HIS A 173 30.32 -32.59 -11.35
CA HIS A 173 29.90 -33.89 -11.87
C HIS A 173 29.89 -33.94 -13.42
N LEU A 174 29.45 -32.87 -14.08
CA LEU A 174 29.54 -32.74 -15.54
C LEU A 174 30.99 -32.74 -16.04
N ILE A 175 31.90 -32.04 -15.36
CA ILE A 175 33.32 -32.04 -15.70
C ILE A 175 33.91 -33.45 -15.56
N PHE A 176 33.61 -34.13 -14.45
CA PHE A 176 34.13 -35.47 -14.16
C PHE A 176 33.58 -36.54 -15.13
N SER A 177 32.28 -36.49 -15.44
CA SER A 177 31.67 -37.40 -16.43
C SER A 177 32.23 -37.19 -17.83
N LYS A 178 32.48 -35.94 -18.25
CA LYS A 178 33.17 -35.63 -19.51
C LYS A 178 34.62 -36.16 -19.52
N LYS A 179 35.35 -36.07 -18.41
CA LYS A 179 36.71 -36.64 -18.28
C LYS A 179 36.68 -38.17 -18.42
N ARG A 180 35.82 -38.86 -17.68
CA ARG A 180 35.64 -40.33 -17.79
C ARG A 180 35.29 -40.81 -19.19
N LYS A 181 34.42 -40.09 -19.91
CA LYS A 181 34.08 -40.42 -21.31
C LYS A 181 35.31 -40.31 -22.24
N ARG A 182 36.13 -39.26 -22.07
CA ARG A 182 37.39 -39.12 -22.83
C ARG A 182 38.39 -40.23 -22.53
N ASP A 183 38.56 -40.58 -21.25
CA ASP A 183 39.49 -41.63 -20.84
C ASP A 183 39.05 -43.02 -21.36
N ARG A 184 37.74 -43.34 -21.29
CA ARG A 184 37.19 -44.57 -21.90
C ARG A 184 37.41 -44.63 -23.41
N GLY A 185 37.19 -43.52 -24.12
CA GLY A 185 37.45 -43.44 -25.57
C GLY A 185 38.92 -43.69 -25.91
N ARG A 186 39.85 -43.18 -25.11
CA ARG A 186 41.29 -43.46 -25.26
C ARG A 186 41.64 -44.93 -25.05
N ILE A 187 41.06 -45.57 -24.02
CA ILE A 187 41.28 -47.00 -23.75
C ILE A 187 40.77 -47.87 -24.90
N GLN A 188 39.58 -47.58 -25.45
CA GLN A 188 39.03 -48.31 -26.60
C GLN A 188 39.87 -48.14 -27.88
N LEU A 189 40.37 -46.93 -28.15
CA LEU A 189 41.30 -46.65 -29.25
C LEU A 189 42.63 -47.40 -29.08
N PHE A 190 43.13 -47.52 -27.84
CA PHE A 190 44.36 -48.27 -27.57
C PHE A 190 44.16 -49.78 -27.73
N GLY A 191 43.04 -50.32 -27.20
CA GLY A 191 42.69 -51.74 -27.35
C GLY A 191 42.50 -52.15 -28.81
N SER A 192 41.81 -51.34 -29.61
CA SER A 192 41.64 -51.61 -31.06
C SER A 192 42.96 -51.58 -31.83
N LYS A 193 43.88 -50.66 -31.50
CA LYS A 193 45.23 -50.67 -32.08
C LYS A 193 46.00 -51.95 -31.73
N VAL A 194 45.99 -52.35 -30.45
CA VAL A 194 46.68 -53.57 -29.99
C VAL A 194 46.10 -54.81 -30.68
N GLN A 195 44.77 -54.90 -30.81
CA GLN A 195 44.14 -56.03 -31.49
C GLN A 195 44.50 -56.11 -32.98
N GLY A 196 44.58 -54.97 -33.67
CA GLY A 196 45.07 -54.93 -35.06
C GLY A 196 46.51 -55.47 -35.19
N TYR A 197 47.41 -55.09 -34.29
CA TYR A 197 48.77 -55.65 -34.27
C TYR A 197 48.79 -57.17 -34.10
N PHE A 198 47.89 -57.75 -33.29
CA PHE A 198 47.83 -59.21 -33.11
C PHE A 198 47.19 -59.97 -34.28
N GLU A 199 46.35 -59.32 -35.08
CA GLU A 199 45.76 -59.92 -36.30
C GLU A 199 46.79 -59.97 -37.44
N ASP A 200 47.66 -58.96 -37.54
CA ASP A 200 48.78 -58.94 -38.51
C ASP A 200 49.79 -60.07 -38.26
N TYR A 201 49.95 -60.56 -37.03
CA TYR A 201 50.85 -61.68 -36.69
C TYR A 201 50.25 -63.08 -36.94
N LYS A 202 48.97 -63.20 -37.30
CA LYS A 202 48.30 -64.49 -37.55
C LYS A 202 48.21 -64.88 -39.04
N THR A 203 48.74 -64.05 -39.94
CA THR A 203 48.66 -64.27 -41.40
C THR A 203 49.97 -64.77 -42.03
N ASP A 204 50.97 -65.10 -41.21
CA ASP A 204 52.18 -65.87 -41.58
C ASP A 204 52.10 -67.32 -41.06
#